data_AF-A0A2T3NDK6-F1
#
_entry.id   AF-A0A2T3NDK6-F1
#
_cell.length_a   1.000
_cell.length_b   1.000
_cell.length_c   1.000
_cell.angle_alpha   90.00
_cell.angle_beta   90.00
_cell.angle_gamma   90.00
#
_symmetry.space_group_name_H-M   'P 1'
#
loop_
_entity.id
_entity.type
_entity.pdbx_description
1 polymer ?
#
loop_
_entity_poly.entity_id
_entity_poly.type
_entity_poly.pdbx_seq_one_letter_code
_entity_poly.pdbx_strand_id
1 'polypeptide(L)'
;MIEDNIMKRLFTALSIVVLSACSSTENTYSNIDNWDEHGYRTGLSGEVAKQESKFSYADKDNYNEYLNGYKRGQQAYCEQDAYLLGLTSQPYKGVCDEIDNSFAFDYQLGLSQIRDYGSNLRDNINRSVNSTR
;
A
#
# COMPACT_ATOMS: atom_id res chain seq x y z
N MET A 1 -34.11 -16.11 -37.84
CA MET A 1 -32.91 -15.45 -38.40
C MET A 1 -32.74 -13.98 -37.98
N ILE A 2 -33.62 -13.38 -37.17
CA ILE A 2 -33.45 -11.99 -36.66
C ILE A 2 -32.92 -11.98 -35.22
N GLU A 3 -33.23 -13.01 -34.41
CA GLU A 3 -32.84 -13.08 -32.99
C GLU A 3 -31.34 -13.34 -32.76
N ASP A 4 -30.67 -14.11 -33.63
CA ASP A 4 -29.23 -14.42 -33.48
C ASP A 4 -28.34 -13.17 -33.63
N ASN A 5 -28.79 -12.20 -34.43
CA ASN A 5 -28.08 -10.96 -34.68
C ASN A 5 -28.22 -9.97 -33.53
N ILE A 6 -29.33 -10.03 -32.78
CA ILE A 6 -29.58 -9.20 -31.59
C ILE A 6 -28.68 -9.67 -30.45
N MET A 7 -28.57 -10.98 -30.22
CA MET A 7 -27.73 -11.53 -29.15
C MET A 7 -26.23 -11.27 -29.41
N LYS A 8 -25.78 -11.37 -30.67
CA LYS A 8 -24.39 -11.06 -31.06
C LYS A 8 -24.07 -9.57 -30.93
N ARG A 9 -25.03 -8.69 -31.25
CA ARG A 9 -24.90 -7.24 -31.04
C ARG A 9 -24.86 -6.85 -29.57
N LEU A 10 -25.66 -7.50 -28.73
CA LEU A 10 -25.62 -7.31 -27.27
C LEU A 10 -24.29 -7.77 -26.68
N PHE A 11 -23.76 -8.92 -27.13
CA PHE A 11 -22.46 -9.42 -26.69
C PHE A 11 -21.31 -8.49 -27.13
N THR A 12 -21.38 -7.96 -28.35
CA THR A 12 -20.38 -7.02 -28.87
C THR A 12 -20.45 -5.67 -28.15
N ALA A 13 -21.65 -5.20 -27.81
CA ALA A 13 -21.84 -3.96 -27.05
C ALA A 13 -21.36 -4.09 -25.60
N LEU A 14 -21.57 -5.24 -24.96
CA LEU A 14 -21.13 -5.50 -23.59
C LEU A 14 -19.60 -5.50 -23.48
N SER A 15 -18.89 -6.08 -24.45
CA SER A 15 -17.42 -6.11 -24.46
C SER A 15 -16.77 -4.72 -24.56
N ILE A 16 -17.44 -3.73 -25.16
CA ILE A 16 -16.90 -2.36 -25.31
C ILE A 16 -16.95 -1.61 -23.96
N VAL A 17 -17.93 -1.92 -23.10
CA VAL A 17 -18.10 -1.24 -21.80
C VAL A 17 -17.04 -1.67 -20.77
N VAL A 18 -16.47 -2.87 -20.90
CA VAL A 18 -15.51 -3.40 -19.91
C VAL A 18 -14.10 -2.77 -20.05
N LEU A 19 -13.80 -2.06 -21.15
CA LEU A 19 -12.46 -1.49 -21.38
C LEU A 19 -12.19 -0.15 -20.65
N SER A 20 -13.18 0.51 -20.05
CA SER A 20 -12.96 1.78 -19.32
C SER A 20 -12.67 1.61 -17.82
N ALA A 21 -12.58 0.37 -17.31
CA ALA A 21 -12.39 0.12 -15.88
C ALA A 21 -10.92 0.12 -15.40
N CYS A 22 -9.93 0.24 -16.29
CA CYS A 22 -8.51 0.07 -15.95
C CYS A 22 -7.69 1.38 -15.91
N SER A 23 -8.33 2.53 -15.70
CA SER A 23 -7.63 3.82 -15.53
C SER A 23 -7.81 4.36 -14.11
N SER A 24 -7.47 3.57 -13.10
CA SER A 24 -7.16 4.08 -11.76
C SER A 24 -5.66 4.34 -11.64
N THR A 25 -5.09 5.09 -12.58
CA THR A 25 -3.86 5.83 -12.30
C THR A 25 -4.30 7.11 -11.63
N GLU A 26 -4.34 7.11 -10.30
CA GLU A 26 -4.36 8.35 -9.53
C GLU A 26 -3.12 9.15 -9.94
N ASN A 27 -3.29 10.07 -10.89
CA ASN A 27 -2.29 11.06 -11.21
C ASN A 27 -2.36 12.14 -10.13
N THR A 28 -1.88 11.83 -8.92
CA THR A 28 -1.90 12.67 -7.72
C THR A 28 -0.89 13.83 -7.79
N TYR A 29 -0.58 14.30 -9.00
CA TYR A 29 0.38 15.37 -9.26
C TYR A 29 -0.24 16.57 -9.98
N SER A 30 -1.57 16.60 -10.16
CA SER A 30 -2.26 17.74 -10.77
C SER A 30 -2.83 18.63 -9.65
N ASN A 31 -2.11 19.71 -9.31
CA ASN A 31 -2.43 20.70 -8.26
C ASN A 31 -2.35 20.20 -6.81
N ILE A 32 -1.11 20.06 -6.29
CA ILE A 32 -0.91 20.02 -4.84
C ILE A 32 -1.03 21.46 -4.33
N ASP A 33 -2.23 21.84 -3.90
CA ASP A 33 -2.50 23.19 -3.36
C ASP A 33 -2.01 23.34 -1.90
N ASN A 34 -1.82 22.23 -1.19
CA ASN A 34 -1.35 22.21 0.19
C ASN A 34 -0.25 21.17 0.37
N TRP A 35 1.00 21.63 0.34
CA TRP A 35 2.18 20.78 0.44
C TRP A 35 2.38 20.20 1.84
N ASP A 36 1.99 20.93 2.88
CA ASP A 36 2.00 20.45 4.26
C ASP A 36 1.05 19.25 4.45
N GLU A 37 -0.19 19.33 3.96
CA GLU A 37 -1.13 18.19 4.01
C GLU A 37 -0.66 17.01 3.14
N HIS A 38 -0.08 17.29 1.96
CA HIS A 38 0.50 16.24 1.12
C HIS A 38 1.65 15.51 1.84
N GLY A 39 2.51 16.27 2.52
CA GLY A 39 3.55 15.75 3.38
C GLY A 39 2.98 14.87 4.48
N TYR A 40 2.01 15.40 5.23
CA TYR A 40 1.35 14.69 6.32
C TYR A 40 0.79 13.35 5.88
N ARG A 41 0.04 13.31 4.77
CA ARG A 41 -0.50 12.06 4.22
C ARG A 41 0.59 11.08 3.79
N THR A 42 1.69 11.57 3.22
CA THR A 42 2.83 10.73 2.83
C THR A 42 3.48 10.07 4.05
N GLY A 43 3.72 10.85 5.11
CA GLY A 43 4.27 10.31 6.37
C GLY A 43 3.30 9.34 7.03
N LEU A 44 2.01 9.68 7.08
CA LEU A 44 0.96 8.87 7.70
C LEU A 44 0.78 7.51 7.00
N SER A 45 1.04 7.41 5.70
CA SER A 45 1.00 6.14 4.95
C SER A 45 2.25 5.28 5.13
N GLY A 46 3.24 5.72 5.89
CA GLY A 46 4.51 5.00 6.07
C GLY A 46 5.41 5.02 4.83
N GLU A 47 5.20 5.98 3.92
CA GLU A 47 6.03 6.15 2.74
C GLU A 47 7.34 6.87 3.10
N VAL A 48 8.40 6.61 2.34
CA VAL A 48 9.67 7.34 2.51
C VAL A 48 9.50 8.75 1.97
N ALA A 49 10.01 9.75 2.69
CA ALA A 49 10.02 11.14 2.23
C ALA A 49 10.60 11.27 0.82
N LYS A 50 9.91 12.06 -0.02
CA LYS A 50 10.44 12.45 -1.32
C LYS A 50 11.65 13.35 -1.11
N GLN A 51 12.72 13.11 -1.87
CA GLN A 51 13.87 14.01 -1.89
C GLN A 51 13.50 15.30 -2.61
N GLU A 52 14.07 16.42 -2.18
CA GLU A 52 13.91 17.74 -2.83
C GLU A 52 14.21 17.69 -4.34
N SER A 53 15.20 16.88 -4.74
CA SER A 53 15.58 16.67 -6.14
C SER A 53 14.47 16.11 -7.03
N LYS A 54 13.40 15.56 -6.43
CA LYS A 54 12.23 15.03 -7.12
C LYS A 54 11.11 16.06 -7.31
N PHE A 55 11.25 17.26 -6.74
CA PHE A 55 10.29 18.35 -6.91
C PHE A 55 10.54 19.07 -8.24
N SER A 56 9.47 19.54 -8.86
CA SER A 56 9.59 20.41 -10.03
C SER A 56 10.25 21.73 -9.64
N TYR A 57 10.85 22.45 -10.59
CA TYR A 57 11.44 23.76 -10.29
C TYR A 57 10.43 24.74 -9.66
N ALA A 58 9.16 24.68 -10.07
CA ALA A 58 8.10 25.53 -9.55
C ALA A 58 7.69 25.17 -8.12
N ASP A 59 7.98 23.95 -7.66
CA ASP A 59 7.51 23.43 -6.37
C ASP A 59 8.60 23.39 -5.29
N LYS A 60 9.86 23.68 -5.63
CA LYS A 60 11.00 23.58 -4.70
C LYS A 60 10.82 24.41 -3.44
N ASP A 61 10.24 25.60 -3.57
CA ASP A 61 9.99 26.50 -2.44
C ASP A 61 9.03 25.87 -1.40
N ASN A 62 8.19 24.92 -1.83
CA ASN A 62 7.25 24.21 -0.97
C ASN A 62 7.84 22.97 -0.28
N TYR A 63 9.10 22.62 -0.56
CA TYR A 63 9.73 21.42 0.01
C TYR A 63 9.76 21.42 1.54
N ASN A 64 9.99 22.58 2.15
CA ASN A 64 10.00 22.70 3.62
C ASN A 64 8.61 22.47 4.22
N GLU A 65 7.55 22.97 3.58
CA GLU A 65 6.16 22.72 4.01
C GLU A 65 5.83 21.24 3.92
N TYR A 66 6.18 20.60 2.80
CA TYR A 66 6.07 19.16 2.64
C TYR A 66 6.80 18.39 3.74
N LEU A 67 8.05 18.74 4.05
CA LEU A 67 8.82 18.06 5.09
C LEU A 67 8.21 18.26 6.49
N ASN A 68 7.65 19.42 6.79
CA ASN A 68 6.98 19.67 8.07
C ASN A 68 5.74 18.80 8.23
N GLY A 69 4.92 18.71 7.20
CA GLY A 69 3.81 17.77 7.13
C GLY A 69 4.26 16.33 7.30
N TYR A 70 5.26 15.92 6.51
CA TYR A 70 5.81 14.57 6.51
C TYR A 70 6.23 14.13 7.91
N LYS A 71 6.99 14.95 8.65
CA LYS A 71 7.44 14.61 10.00
C LYS A 71 6.28 14.35 10.95
N ARG A 72 5.21 15.16 10.88
CA ARG A 72 4.00 14.94 11.71
C ARG A 72 3.28 13.65 11.33
N GLY A 73 3.14 13.38 10.04
CA GLY A 73 2.52 12.14 9.55
C GLY A 73 3.35 10.91 9.93
N GLN A 74 4.67 10.99 9.79
CA GLN A 74 5.62 9.95 10.14
C GLN A 74 5.54 9.63 11.64
N GLN A 75 5.49 10.65 12.49
CA GLN A 75 5.31 10.44 13.93
C GLN A 75 4.00 9.69 14.22
N ALA A 76 2.88 10.11 13.63
CA ALA A 76 1.60 9.41 13.77
C ALA A 76 1.65 7.96 13.25
N TYR A 77 2.36 7.71 12.15
CA TYR A 77 2.56 6.35 11.64
C TYR A 77 3.35 5.48 12.63
N CYS A 78 4.41 6.04 13.24
CA CYS A 78 5.28 5.33 14.17
C CYS A 78 4.67 5.12 15.56
N GLU A 79 3.56 5.77 15.87
CA GLU A 79 2.77 5.51 17.09
C GLU A 79 1.82 4.30 16.95
N GLN A 80 1.72 3.70 15.75
CA GLN A 80 0.93 2.49 15.53
C GLN A 80 1.61 1.25 16.12
N ASP A 81 0.82 0.21 16.36
CA ASP A 81 1.33 -1.10 16.78
C ASP A 81 2.03 -1.80 15.62
N ALA A 82 3.37 -1.78 15.65
CA ALA A 82 4.22 -2.38 14.63
C ALA A 82 4.03 -3.91 14.53
N TYR A 83 3.75 -4.58 15.65
CA TYR A 83 3.50 -6.01 15.67
C TYR A 83 2.19 -6.35 14.93
N LEU A 84 1.11 -5.59 15.17
CA LEU A 84 -0.13 -5.74 14.41
C LEU A 84 0.08 -5.42 12.92
N LEU A 85 0.87 -4.39 12.59
CA LEU A 85 1.24 -4.09 11.21
C LEU A 85 1.90 -5.30 10.55
N GLY A 86 2.82 -5.96 11.24
CA GLY A 86 3.48 -7.20 10.81
C GLY A 86 2.50 -8.36 10.61
N LEU A 87 1.54 -8.55 11.52
CA LEU A 87 0.48 -9.57 11.36
C LEU A 87 -0.37 -9.34 10.10
N THR A 88 -0.59 -8.09 9.72
CA THR A 88 -1.33 -7.75 8.49
C THR A 88 -0.50 -7.86 7.22
N SER A 89 0.80 -8.15 7.33
CA SER A 89 1.74 -8.25 6.20
C SER A 89 1.81 -6.98 5.34
N GLN A 90 1.52 -5.81 5.93
CA GLN A 90 1.70 -4.53 5.26
C GLN A 90 3.19 -4.20 5.18
N PRO A 91 3.71 -3.72 4.04
CA PRO A 91 5.14 -3.48 3.88
C PRO A 91 5.62 -2.32 4.78
N TYR A 92 6.58 -2.61 5.65
CA TYR A 92 7.32 -1.59 6.41
C TYR A 92 8.56 -1.12 5.65
N LYS A 93 8.77 0.20 5.56
CA LYS A 93 9.82 0.84 4.73
C LYS A 93 10.98 1.44 5.53
N GLY A 94 11.09 1.12 6.82
CA GLY A 94 12.16 1.65 7.69
C GLY A 94 11.93 3.09 8.15
N VAL A 95 10.73 3.65 7.94
CA VAL A 95 10.45 5.06 8.23
C VAL A 95 10.45 5.40 9.72
N CYS A 96 10.39 4.40 10.61
CA CYS A 96 10.40 4.61 12.06
C CYS A 96 11.75 4.28 12.70
N ASP A 97 12.74 3.78 11.96
CA ASP A 97 13.97 3.23 12.55
C ASP A 97 14.77 4.25 13.37
N GLU A 98 14.68 5.54 13.01
CA GLU A 98 15.33 6.64 13.73
C GLU A 98 14.45 7.25 14.85
N ILE A 99 13.15 6.97 14.85
CA ILE A 99 12.17 7.50 15.82
C ILE A 99 11.98 6.50 16.97
N ASP A 100 11.79 5.23 16.61
CA ASP A 100 11.63 4.10 17.49
C ASP A 100 12.41 2.90 16.94
N ASN A 101 13.52 2.60 17.61
CA ASN A 101 14.42 1.53 17.20
C ASN A 101 13.83 0.12 17.40
N SER A 102 12.72 -0.01 18.13
CA SER A 102 12.03 -1.28 18.38
C SER A 102 10.97 -1.58 17.31
N PHE A 103 10.50 -0.56 16.59
CA PHE A 103 9.43 -0.69 15.60
C PHE A 103 9.73 -1.76 14.54
N ALA A 104 10.95 -1.75 13.99
CA ALA A 104 11.38 -2.75 13.01
C ALA A 104 11.38 -4.17 13.60
N PHE A 105 11.82 -4.32 14.85
CA PHE A 105 11.87 -5.62 15.52
C PHE A 105 10.45 -6.17 15.76
N ASP A 106 9.55 -5.35 16.30
CA ASP A 106 8.17 -5.75 16.58
C ASP A 106 7.39 -6.09 15.30
N TYR A 107 7.60 -5.32 14.24
CA TYR A 107 7.09 -5.63 12.91
C TYR A 107 7.56 -7.02 12.41
N GLN A 108 8.85 -7.32 12.54
CA GLN A 108 9.39 -8.62 12.12
C GLN A 108 8.84 -9.77 12.98
N LEU A 109 8.62 -9.54 14.27
CA LEU A 109 8.00 -10.52 15.16
C LEU A 109 6.59 -10.88 14.67
N GLY A 110 5.76 -9.87 14.38
CA GLY A 110 4.40 -10.09 13.83
C GLY A 110 4.42 -10.84 12.50
N LEU A 111 5.29 -10.45 11.57
CA LEU A 111 5.47 -11.15 10.29
C LEU A 111 5.86 -12.62 10.46
N SER A 112 6.83 -12.90 11.34
CA SER A 112 7.31 -14.25 11.58
C SER A 112 6.19 -15.15 12.12
N GLN A 113 5.33 -14.61 12.98
CA GLN A 113 4.24 -15.37 13.56
C GLN A 113 3.24 -15.84 12.49
N ILE A 114 2.84 -14.97 11.56
CA ILE A 114 1.92 -15.37 10.48
C ILE A 114 2.57 -16.37 9.54
N ARG A 115 3.86 -16.18 9.22
CA ARG A 115 4.61 -17.11 8.38
C ARG A 115 4.67 -18.50 9.03
N ASP A 116 4.97 -18.56 10.33
CA ASP A 116 5.11 -19.81 11.07
C ASP A 116 3.75 -20.50 11.26
N TYR A 117 2.68 -19.74 11.49
CA TYR A 117 1.32 -20.27 11.51
C TYR A 117 0.96 -20.92 10.16
N GLY A 118 1.26 -20.24 9.05
CA GLY A 118 1.03 -20.76 7.70
C GLY A 118 1.83 -22.02 7.38
N SER A 119 3.11 -22.10 7.78
CA SER A 119 3.93 -23.30 7.57
C SER A 119 3.41 -24.48 8.39
N ASN A 120 3.06 -24.26 9.65
CA ASN A 120 2.51 -25.30 10.53
C ASN A 120 1.18 -25.86 9.99
N LEU A 121 0.30 -24.99 9.50
CA LEU A 121 -0.95 -25.39 8.84
C LEU A 121 -0.69 -26.29 7.63
N ARG A 122 0.22 -25.87 6.74
CA ARG A 122 0.59 -26.66 5.56
C ARG A 122 1.14 -28.04 5.95
N ASP A 123 2.00 -28.10 6.96
CA ASP A 123 2.61 -29.35 7.40
C ASP A 123 1.59 -30.29 8.06
N ASN A 124 0.65 -29.74 8.84
CA ASN A 124 -0.46 -30.50 9.40
C ASN A 124 -1.35 -31.10 8.30
N ILE A 125 -1.70 -30.32 7.27
CA ILE A 125 -2.47 -30.80 6.11
C ILE A 125 -1.74 -31.93 5.39
N ASN A 126 -0.44 -31.77 5.13
CA ASN A 126 0.38 -32.80 4.47
C ASN A 126 0.42 -34.11 5.27
N ARG A 127 0.53 -34.02 6.61
CA ARG A 127 0.47 -35.20 7.49
C ARG A 127 -0.90 -35.88 7.42
N SER A 128 -1.99 -35.13 7.43
CA SER A 128 -3.34 -35.70 7.31
C SER A 128 -3.59 -36.39 5.97
N VAL A 129 -3.12 -35.81 4.87
CA VAL A 129 -3.21 -36.41 3.52
C VAL A 129 -2.42 -37.72 3.46
N ASN A 130 -1.18 -37.72 3.96
CA ASN A 130 -0.33 -38.91 3.95
C ASN A 130 -0.85 -40.01 4.89
N SER A 131 -1.55 -39.66 5.98
CA SER A 131 -2.17 -40.64 6.88
C SER A 131 -3.40 -41.34 6.27
N THR A 132 -3.95 -40.81 5.17
CA THR A 132 -5.16 -41.34 4.52
C THR A 132 -4.82 -42.18 3.28
N ARG A 133 -3.53 -42.39 2.99
CA ARG A 133 -3.02 -43.14 1.84
C ARG A 133 -2.30 -44.40 2.30
#